data_AF-A0A8K0NHR7-F1
#
_entry.id   AF-A0A8K0NHR7-F1
#
_cell.length_a   1.000
_cell.length_b   1.000
_cell.length_c   1.000
_cell.angle_alpha   90.00
_cell.angle_beta   90.00
_cell.angle_gamma   90.00
#
_symmetry.space_group_name_H-M   'P 1'
#
loop_
_entity.id
_entity.type
_entity.pdbx_description
1 polymer ?
#
loop_
_entity_poly.entity_id
_entity_poly.type
_entity_poly.pdbx_seq_one_letter_code
_entity_poly.pdbx_strand_id
1 'polypeptide(L)'
;MAAHNMANLAVNPDVEDELFAREVEQVKAWWRDARWRFTKRPFTAEQIVSKRGHLRIEYPSNAQAKKLWGILEERFKAEQGRLVHYLDTVYVSGWQSSSTASSSDEPGPDLADYPY
;
A
#
# COMPACT_ATOMS: atom_id res chain seq x y z
N MET A 1 6.97 -45.00 -20.97
CA MET A 1 6.68 -43.57 -21.22
C MET A 1 6.08 -43.01 -19.94
N ALA A 2 6.90 -42.40 -19.09
CA ALA A 2 6.43 -41.80 -17.84
C ALA A 2 5.69 -40.51 -18.20
N ALA A 3 4.38 -40.47 -17.95
CA ALA A 3 3.61 -39.24 -18.04
C ALA A 3 4.24 -38.23 -17.06
N HIS A 4 4.67 -37.08 -17.58
CA HIS A 4 5.13 -35.98 -16.75
C HIS A 4 3.98 -35.51 -15.86
N ASN A 5 3.99 -35.92 -14.60
CA ASN A 5 3.01 -35.50 -13.62
C ASN A 5 3.28 -34.02 -13.27
N MET A 6 2.43 -33.13 -13.76
CA MET A 6 2.51 -31.67 -13.51
C MET A 6 1.71 -31.24 -12.27
N ALA A 7 1.18 -32.19 -11.48
CA ALA A 7 0.44 -31.86 -10.27
C ALA A 7 1.41 -31.53 -9.12
N ASN A 8 1.43 -30.27 -8.69
CA ASN A 8 2.11 -29.81 -7.49
C ASN A 8 1.17 -28.90 -6.67
N LEU A 9 1.37 -28.88 -5.35
CA LEU A 9 0.66 -27.96 -4.46
C LEU A 9 1.27 -26.56 -4.55
N ALA A 10 0.47 -25.54 -4.24
CA ALA A 10 0.94 -24.15 -4.19
C ALA A 10 2.00 -23.93 -3.10
N VAL A 11 1.84 -24.60 -1.95
CA VAL A 11 2.78 -24.64 -0.83
C VAL A 11 2.80 -26.05 -0.26
N ASN A 12 3.96 -26.49 0.26
CA ASN A 12 4.07 -27.73 1.00
C ASN A 12 3.39 -27.59 2.38
N PRO A 13 2.35 -28.39 2.70
CA PRO A 13 1.64 -28.31 3.98
C PRO A 13 2.54 -28.44 5.22
N ASP A 14 3.64 -29.21 5.12
CA ASP A 14 4.56 -29.44 6.24
C ASP A 14 5.26 -28.15 6.74
N VAL A 15 5.34 -27.11 5.89
CA VAL A 15 6.01 -25.84 6.21
C VAL A 15 5.07 -24.64 6.21
N GLU A 16 3.78 -24.84 5.92
CA GLU A 16 2.80 -23.76 5.75
C GLU A 16 2.71 -22.88 7.01
N ASP A 17 2.56 -23.51 8.18
CA ASP A 17 2.46 -22.82 9.48
C ASP A 17 3.75 -22.05 9.82
N GLU A 18 4.92 -22.59 9.49
CA GLU A 18 6.21 -21.93 9.72
C GLU A 18 6.34 -20.68 8.84
N LEU A 19 5.99 -20.79 7.55
CA LEU A 19 6.01 -19.66 6.61
C LEU A 19 5.06 -18.55 7.07
N PHE A 20 3.86 -18.93 7.50
CA PHE A 20 2.88 -18.01 8.06
C PHE A 20 3.41 -17.31 9.32
N ALA A 21 3.90 -18.06 10.30
CA ALA A 21 4.44 -17.51 11.55
C ALA A 21 5.60 -16.53 11.29
N ARG A 22 6.50 -16.87 10.36
CA ARG A 22 7.60 -16.00 9.96
C ARG A 22 7.10 -14.70 9.33
N GLU A 23 6.10 -14.75 8.46
CA GLU A 23 5.55 -13.55 7.82
C GLU A 23 4.79 -12.67 8.81
N VAL A 24 4.08 -13.27 9.77
CA VAL A 24 3.44 -12.54 10.87
C VAL A 24 4.47 -11.75 11.67
N GLU A 25 5.60 -12.35 12.03
CA GLU A 25 6.65 -11.64 12.76
C GLU A 25 7.31 -10.54 11.93
N GLN A 26 7.47 -10.72 10.61
CA GLN A 26 7.90 -9.64 9.72
C GLN A 26 6.93 -8.47 9.70
N VAL A 27 5.61 -8.73 9.68
CA VAL A 27 4.58 -7.68 9.73
C VAL A 27 4.60 -6.97 11.10
N LYS A 28 4.71 -7.70 12.20
CA LYS A 28 4.84 -7.12 13.55
C LYS A 28 6.10 -6.27 13.68
N ALA A 29 7.24 -6.73 13.14
CA ALA A 29 8.48 -5.95 13.12
C ALA A 29 8.32 -4.67 12.29
N TRP A 30 7.72 -4.76 11.11
CA TRP A 30 7.40 -3.60 10.28
C TRP A 30 6.49 -2.59 10.98
N TRP A 31 5.49 -3.05 11.74
CA TRP A 31 4.58 -2.18 12.47
C TRP A 31 5.20 -1.46 13.67
N ARG A 32 6.39 -1.87 14.13
CA ARG A 32 7.16 -1.17 15.16
C ARG A 32 7.92 0.06 14.63
N ASP A 33 7.98 0.25 13.32
CA ASP A 33 8.62 1.43 12.71
C ASP A 33 7.96 2.74 13.16
N ALA A 34 8.77 3.79 13.33
CA ALA A 34 8.32 5.13 13.75
C ALA A 34 7.26 5.74 12.82
N ARG A 35 7.15 5.26 11.58
CA ARG A 35 6.08 5.53 10.62
C ARG A 35 4.68 5.27 11.18
N TRP A 36 4.54 4.31 12.08
CA TRP A 36 3.25 3.83 12.57
C TRP A 36 2.90 4.28 13.99
N ARG A 37 3.72 5.14 14.61
CA ARG A 37 3.54 5.59 16.00
C ARG A 37 2.19 6.22 16.33
N PHE A 38 1.49 6.75 15.31
CA PHE A 38 0.15 7.35 15.45
C PHE A 38 -0.96 6.50 14.82
N THR A 39 -0.65 5.35 14.22
CA THR A 39 -1.63 4.52 13.51
C THR A 39 -2.20 3.45 14.43
N LYS A 40 -3.45 3.62 14.87
CA LYS A 40 -4.21 2.59 15.57
C LYS A 40 -4.77 1.58 14.57
N ARG A 41 -4.47 0.29 14.76
CA ARG A 41 -5.00 -0.82 13.95
C ARG A 41 -5.99 -1.64 14.79
N PRO A 42 -7.29 -1.68 14.47
CA PRO A 42 -8.26 -2.54 15.14
C PRO A 42 -8.24 -3.98 14.58
N PHE A 43 -7.06 -4.47 14.20
CA PHE A 43 -6.81 -5.79 13.62
C PHE A 43 -5.36 -6.20 13.86
N THR A 44 -5.08 -7.49 13.72
CA THR A 44 -3.80 -8.13 14.04
C THR A 44 -2.95 -8.41 12.80
N ALA A 45 -1.66 -8.70 13.01
CA ALA A 45 -0.76 -9.06 11.91
C ALA A 45 -1.17 -10.39 11.28
N GLU A 46 -1.61 -11.34 12.11
CA GLU A 46 -2.15 -12.64 11.74
C GLU A 46 -3.35 -12.49 10.81
N GLN A 47 -4.29 -11.60 11.14
CA GLN A 47 -5.43 -11.30 10.27
C GLN A 47 -5.01 -10.76 8.91
N ILE A 48 -3.95 -9.93 8.84
CA ILE A 48 -3.45 -9.40 7.57
C ILE A 48 -2.71 -10.47 6.76
N VAL A 49 -1.83 -11.24 7.37
CA VAL A 49 -1.06 -12.29 6.67
C VAL A 49 -1.99 -13.39 6.15
N SER A 50 -3.06 -13.73 6.88
CA SER A 50 -4.07 -14.71 6.44
C SER A 50 -4.88 -14.29 5.21
N LYS A 51 -4.66 -13.07 4.70
CA LYS A 51 -5.31 -12.54 3.49
C LYS A 51 -4.32 -12.30 2.35
N ARG A 52 -3.04 -12.63 2.56
CA ARG A 52 -2.01 -12.60 1.52
C ARG A 52 -1.99 -13.93 0.76
N GLY A 53 -1.53 -13.87 -0.48
CA GLY A 53 -1.12 -15.06 -1.24
C GLY A 53 0.36 -15.38 -1.04
N HIS A 54 0.86 -16.36 -1.79
CA HIS A 54 2.24 -16.83 -1.68
C HIS A 54 3.22 -16.10 -2.62
N LEU A 55 2.73 -15.22 -3.49
CA LEU A 55 3.55 -14.39 -4.36
C LEU A 55 3.57 -12.96 -3.84
N ARG A 56 4.72 -12.55 -3.30
CA ARG A 56 4.91 -11.19 -2.81
C ARG A 56 5.11 -10.22 -3.96
N ILE A 57 4.41 -9.09 -3.91
CA ILE A 57 4.54 -8.00 -4.88
C ILE A 57 5.13 -6.78 -4.17
N GLU A 58 6.12 -6.15 -4.79
CA GLU A 58 6.66 -4.88 -4.34
C GLU A 58 6.25 -3.76 -5.29
N TYR A 59 5.62 -2.73 -4.74
CA TYR A 59 5.08 -1.63 -5.53
C TYR A 59 6.02 -0.42 -5.49
N PRO A 60 6.30 0.25 -6.62
CA PRO A 60 7.14 1.44 -6.66
C PRO A 60 6.51 2.63 -5.90
N SER A 61 5.18 2.64 -5.75
CA SER A 61 4.46 3.60 -4.91
C SER A 61 4.93 3.59 -3.45
N ASN A 62 5.44 2.46 -2.94
CA ASN A 62 6.02 2.38 -1.58
C ASN A 62 7.25 3.29 -1.43
N ALA A 63 8.11 3.38 -2.46
CA ALA A 63 9.25 4.28 -2.43
C ALA A 63 8.81 5.75 -2.38
N GLN A 64 7.77 6.11 -3.16
CA GLN A 64 7.20 7.46 -3.14
C GLN A 64 6.50 7.77 -1.81
N ALA A 65 5.81 6.81 -1.21
CA ALA A 65 5.16 6.99 0.10
C ALA A 65 6.19 7.23 1.22
N LYS A 66 7.33 6.52 1.20
CA LYS A 66 8.44 6.76 2.13
C LYS A 66 9.05 8.16 1.94
N LYS A 67 9.24 8.60 0.69
CA LYS A 67 9.70 9.96 0.37
C LYS A 67 8.72 11.02 0.93
N LEU A 68 7.43 10.88 0.63
CA LEU A 68 6.39 11.80 1.11
C LEU A 68 6.34 11.86 2.63
N TRP A 69 6.42 10.70 3.30
CA TRP A 69 6.45 10.64 4.76
C TRP A 69 7.59 11.46 5.35
N GLY A 70 8.81 11.35 4.79
CA GLY A 70 9.96 12.16 5.21
C GLY A 70 9.71 13.65 5.05
N ILE A 71 9.23 14.08 3.88
CA ILE A 71 8.91 15.49 3.59
C ILE A 71 7.91 16.05 4.61
N LEU A 72 6.82 15.31 4.88
CA LEU A 72 5.76 15.77 5.78
C LEU A 72 6.22 15.81 7.25
N GLU A 73 7.00 14.82 7.69
CA GLU A 73 7.59 14.80 9.04
C GLU A 73 8.54 15.98 9.28
N GLU A 74 9.40 16.29 8.32
CA GLU A 74 10.33 17.42 8.40
C GLU A 74 9.57 18.75 8.46
N ARG A 75 8.58 18.94 7.58
CA ARG A 75 7.78 20.17 7.54
C ARG A 75 6.95 20.38 8.80
N PHE A 76 6.34 19.32 9.34
CA PHE A 76 5.56 19.42 10.57
C PHE A 76 6.44 19.81 11.77
N LYS A 77 7.66 19.29 11.86
CA LYS A 77 8.63 19.65 12.91
C LYS A 77 9.15 21.08 12.78
N ALA A 78 9.27 21.60 11.56
CA ALA A 78 9.88 22.89 11.31
C ALA A 78 8.98 24.10 11.62
N GLU A 79 7.69 23.91 11.95
CA GLU A 79 6.67 24.96 12.16
C GLU A 79 6.60 26.04 11.06
N GLN A 80 7.21 25.78 9.91
CA GLN A 80 7.45 26.77 8.88
C GLN A 80 6.64 26.44 7.63
N GLY A 81 5.65 27.28 7.35
CA GLY A 81 5.03 27.41 6.03
C GLY A 81 5.98 28.07 5.03
N ARG A 82 7.22 27.56 4.91
CA ARG A 82 8.16 28.07 3.90
C ARG A 82 7.62 27.74 2.53
N LEU A 83 7.15 28.77 1.84
CA LEU A 83 6.86 28.75 0.43
C LEU A 83 8.15 28.37 -0.30
N VAL A 84 8.27 27.13 -0.73
CA VAL A 84 9.31 26.72 -1.68
C VAL A 84 8.91 27.26 -3.05
N HIS A 85 9.86 27.88 -3.75
CA HIS A 85 9.63 28.44 -5.09
C HIS A 85 9.25 27.37 -6.15
N TYR A 86 9.31 26.08 -5.79
CA TYR A 86 8.89 24.93 -6.59
C TYR A 86 8.13 23.92 -5.72
N LEU A 87 7.12 23.24 -6.30
CA LEU A 87 6.33 22.22 -5.60
C LEU A 87 7.05 20.87 -5.62
N ASP A 88 7.11 20.19 -4.48
CA ASP A 88 7.73 18.86 -4.31
C ASP A 88 6.72 17.71 -4.19
N THR A 89 5.43 18.04 -4.29
CA THR A 89 4.30 17.10 -4.27
C THR A 89 3.32 17.43 -5.39
N VAL A 90 2.61 16.43 -5.89
CA VAL A 90 1.52 16.59 -6.86
C VAL A 90 0.22 16.16 -6.20
N TYR A 91 -0.83 16.97 -6.38
CA TYR A 91 -2.20 16.64 -5.96
C TYR A 91 -3.02 16.23 -7.18
N VAL A 92 -3.74 15.12 -7.08
CA VAL A 92 -4.68 14.63 -8.10
C VAL A 92 -6.08 14.85 -7.55
N SER A 93 -6.86 15.70 -8.22
CA SER A 93 -8.17 16.16 -7.75
C SER A 93 -9.32 15.34 -8.32
N GLY A 94 -10.16 14.78 -7.45
CA GLY A 94 -11.40 14.10 -7.87
C GLY A 94 -12.37 15.01 -8.61
N TRP A 95 -12.49 16.27 -8.19
CA TRP A 95 -13.30 17.28 -8.88
C TRP A 95 -12.80 17.51 -10.32
N GLN A 96 -11.49 17.66 -10.51
CA GLN A 96 -10.92 17.84 -11.85
C GLN A 96 -11.13 16.57 -12.68
N SER A 97 -10.88 15.39 -12.10
CA SER A 97 -11.13 14.11 -12.77
C SER A 97 -12.58 13.95 -13.22
N SER A 98 -13.56 14.36 -12.42
CA SER A 98 -14.99 14.28 -12.77
C SER A 98 -15.32 15.03 -14.06
N SER A 99 -14.70 16.19 -14.29
CA SER A 99 -14.99 17.01 -15.47
C SER A 99 -14.07 16.73 -16.66
N THR A 100 -12.91 16.09 -16.46
CA THR A 100 -11.89 15.99 -17.52
C THR A 100 -11.25 14.62 -17.70
N ALA A 101 -11.51 13.64 -16.83
CA ALA A 101 -10.80 12.36 -16.82
C ALA A 101 -11.60 11.20 -16.22
N SER A 102 -12.93 11.20 -16.37
CA SER A 102 -13.73 10.00 -16.10
C SER A 102 -13.26 8.86 -17.01
N SER A 103 -13.16 7.64 -16.49
CA SER A 103 -12.72 6.46 -17.25
C SER A 103 -13.76 5.98 -18.28
N SER A 104 -15.00 6.48 -18.20
CA SER A 104 -16.04 6.29 -19.20
C SER A 104 -16.15 7.44 -20.20
N ASP A 105 -15.25 8.42 -20.13
CA ASP A 105 -15.27 9.66 -20.90
C ASP A 105 -16.54 10.52 -20.74
N GLU A 106 -17.40 10.21 -19.77
CA GLU A 106 -18.59 10.99 -19.43
C GLU A 106 -18.22 12.02 -18.34
N PRO A 107 -18.22 13.33 -18.64
CA PRO A 107 -17.93 14.36 -17.66
C PRO A 107 -19.14 14.59 -16.74
N GLY A 108 -18.89 14.94 -15.48
CA GLY A 108 -19.94 15.22 -14.50
C GLY A 108 -19.49 16.16 -13.38
N PRO A 109 -20.45 16.68 -12.59
CA PRO A 109 -20.14 17.41 -11.36
C PRO A 109 -19.49 16.48 -10.33
N ASP A 110 -18.80 17.05 -9.33
CA ASP A 110 -18.07 16.29 -8.31
C ASP A 110 -19.01 15.55 -7.34
N LEU A 111 -19.47 14.38 -7.79
CA LEU A 111 -20.37 13.47 -7.07
C LEU A 111 -19.76 12.08 -6.87
N ALA A 112 -18.54 11.87 -7.36
CA ALA A 112 -17.84 10.58 -7.32
C ALA A 112 -18.67 9.42 -7.88
N ASP A 113 -19.45 9.67 -8.93
CA ASP A 113 -20.27 8.70 -9.66
C ASP A 113 -19.57 8.11 -10.91
N TYR A 114 -18.36 8.59 -11.24
CA TYR A 114 -17.48 8.00 -12.23
C TYR A 114 -16.91 6.63 -11.76
N PRO A 115 -16.52 5.73 -12.68
CA PRO A 115 -15.92 4.45 -12.29
C PRO A 115 -14.58 4.65 -11.55
N TYR A 116 -14.36 3.83 -10.51
CA TYR A 116 -13.18 3.90 -9.62
C TYR A 116 -11.93 3.20 -10.18
#